data_AF-A0A920GLC2-F1
#
_entry.id   AF-A0A920GLC2-F1
#
_cell.length_a   1.000
_cell.length_b   1.000
_cell.length_c   1.000
_cell.angle_alpha   90.00
_cell.angle_beta   90.00
_cell.angle_gamma   90.00
#
_symmetry.space_group_name_H-M   'P 1'
#
loop_
_entity.id
_entity.type
_entity.pdbx_description
1 polymer ?
#
loop_
_entity_poly.entity_id
_entity_poly.type
_entity_poly.pdbx_seq_one_letter_code
_entity_poly.pdbx_strand_id
1 'polypeptide(L)'
;MTQPEAKNLVVAISSRALFDLDEAHCIYERDGLEAYSAYQIEKEDEALKPGQAFPMVKKLLALNAQLADQLRIEVILLSRNSADTGLRVFNSIEHYGLDITRAAFCGGQPPWRYIDAFGCQLFLSAEGDVRVALDNGVAAATLVSKATAEIDDGQLRFAFDGDAVLIFRRGGAGFKREGLDAFAASEDAARDDP
;
A
#
# COMPACT_ATOMS: atom_id res chain seq x y z
N MET A 1 -2.50 -20.93 -28.75
CA MET A 1 -2.61 -19.48 -28.48
C MET A 1 -2.75 -19.33 -26.97
N THR A 2 -1.66 -18.97 -26.29
CA THR A 2 -1.70 -18.57 -24.87
C THR A 2 -2.38 -17.22 -24.79
N GLN A 3 -3.46 -17.11 -24.02
CA GLN A 3 -4.07 -15.82 -23.71
C GLN A 3 -3.01 -14.94 -23.02
N PRO A 4 -2.95 -13.62 -23.31
CA PRO A 4 -2.08 -12.72 -22.57
C PRO A 4 -2.46 -12.77 -21.09
N GLU A 5 -1.45 -13.00 -20.24
CA GLU A 5 -1.60 -13.08 -18.79
C GLU A 5 -2.14 -11.73 -18.27
N ALA A 6 -3.23 -11.76 -17.49
CA ALA A 6 -3.81 -10.56 -16.91
C ALA A 6 -2.77 -9.86 -16.02
N LYS A 7 -2.54 -8.57 -16.25
CA LYS A 7 -1.58 -7.78 -15.48
C LYS A 7 -2.29 -7.23 -14.25
N ASN A 8 -2.02 -7.82 -13.10
CA ASN A 8 -2.56 -7.34 -11.84
C ASN A 8 -1.60 -6.34 -11.20
N LEU A 9 -2.14 -5.19 -10.77
CA LEU A 9 -1.47 -4.31 -9.82
C LEU A 9 -1.96 -4.69 -8.42
N VAL A 10 -1.09 -5.37 -7.68
CA VAL A 10 -1.33 -5.82 -6.31
C VAL A 10 -0.69 -4.82 -5.34
N VAL A 11 -1.54 -4.11 -4.59
CA VAL A 11 -1.13 -3.10 -3.61
C VAL A 11 -1.40 -3.64 -2.21
N ALA A 12 -0.35 -3.75 -1.39
CA ALA A 12 -0.48 -4.08 0.01
C ALA A 12 -0.73 -2.80 0.84
N ILE A 13 -1.71 -2.84 1.74
CA ILE A 13 -2.05 -1.73 2.62
C ILE A 13 -2.00 -2.21 4.07
N SER A 14 -1.34 -1.46 4.96
CA SER A 14 -1.37 -1.81 6.39
C SER A 14 -2.75 -1.55 7.02
N SER A 15 -3.18 -2.39 7.96
CA SER A 15 -4.47 -2.22 8.67
C SER A 15 -4.67 -0.84 9.31
N ARG A 16 -3.64 -0.29 9.96
CA ARG A 16 -3.65 1.07 10.56
C ARG A 16 -3.67 2.21 9.54
N ALA A 17 -3.32 1.93 8.29
CA ALA A 17 -3.46 2.91 7.23
C ALA A 17 -4.89 2.88 6.67
N LEU A 18 -5.47 1.69 6.50
CA LEU A 18 -6.83 1.52 5.98
C LEU A 18 -7.89 1.99 6.98
N PHE A 19 -7.70 1.72 8.27
CA PHE A 19 -8.65 2.05 9.34
C PHE A 19 -7.97 2.80 10.49
N ASP A 20 -8.74 3.64 11.15
CA ASP A 20 -8.34 4.28 12.40
C ASP A 20 -8.34 3.25 13.53
N LEU A 21 -7.13 2.98 14.04
CA LEU A 21 -6.86 2.05 15.12
C LEU A 21 -6.13 2.76 16.28
N ASP A 22 -6.18 4.09 16.35
CA ASP A 22 -5.36 4.85 17.29
C ASP A 22 -5.79 4.63 18.74
N GLU A 23 -7.09 4.52 19.01
CA GLU A 23 -7.60 4.19 20.35
C GLU A 23 -7.13 2.80 20.80
N ALA A 24 -7.24 1.80 19.92
CA ALA A 24 -6.77 0.45 20.20
C ALA A 24 -5.25 0.44 20.40
N HIS A 25 -4.50 1.22 19.61
CA HIS A 25 -3.06 1.34 19.77
C HIS A 25 -2.67 1.97 21.10
N CYS A 26 -3.35 3.02 21.55
CA CYS A 26 -3.13 3.61 22.88
C CYS A 26 -3.35 2.59 24.00
N ILE A 27 -4.36 1.71 23.88
CA ILE A 27 -4.59 0.63 24.85
C ILE A 27 -3.43 -0.37 24.83
N TYR A 28 -2.92 -0.73 23.65
CA TYR A 28 -1.75 -1.59 23.53
C TYR A 28 -0.51 -0.97 24.21
N GLU A 29 -0.23 0.32 23.97
CA GLU A 29 0.92 1.00 24.55
C GLU A 29 0.81 1.16 26.08
N ARG A 30 -0.40 1.37 26.60
CA ARG A 30 -0.65 1.59 28.03
C ARG A 30 -0.78 0.30 28.83
N ASP A 31 -1.56 -0.65 28.32
CA ASP A 31 -2.07 -1.80 29.08
C ASP A 31 -1.59 -3.16 28.51
N GLY A 32 -0.88 -3.16 27.38
CA GLY A 32 -0.28 -4.36 26.79
C GLY A 32 -1.20 -5.15 25.84
N LEU A 33 -0.70 -6.31 25.41
CA LEU A 33 -1.29 -7.12 24.36
C LEU A 33 -2.63 -7.75 24.77
N GLU A 34 -2.76 -8.21 26.02
CA GLU A 34 -3.97 -8.86 26.52
C GLU A 34 -5.15 -7.88 26.54
N ALA A 35 -4.95 -6.66 27.04
CA ALA A 35 -5.95 -5.60 27.07
C ALA A 35 -6.36 -5.17 25.66
N TYR A 36 -5.37 -5.01 24.77
CA TYR A 36 -5.60 -4.76 23.35
C TYR A 36 -6.47 -5.84 22.71
N SER A 37 -6.15 -7.11 22.95
CA SER A 37 -6.88 -8.24 22.36
C SER A 37 -8.31 -8.29 22.86
N ALA A 38 -8.52 -8.12 24.17
CA ALA A 38 -9.87 -8.07 24.75
C ALA A 38 -10.69 -6.93 24.15
N TYR A 39 -10.11 -5.73 24.03
CA TYR A 39 -10.78 -4.58 23.42
C TYR A 39 -11.18 -4.82 21.96
N GLN A 40 -10.30 -5.45 21.17
CA GLN A 40 -10.59 -5.74 19.76
C GLN A 40 -11.70 -6.79 19.58
N ILE A 41 -11.75 -7.80 20.47
CA ILE A 41 -12.78 -8.84 20.47
C ILE A 41 -14.12 -8.28 20.96
N GLU A 42 -14.13 -7.50 22.04
CA GLU A 42 -15.35 -6.87 22.57
C GLU A 42 -16.03 -5.98 21.52
N LYS A 43 -15.23 -5.29 20.70
CA LYS A 43 -15.69 -4.40 19.64
C LYS A 43 -15.65 -5.03 18.25
N GLU A 44 -15.61 -6.35 18.14
CA GLU A 44 -15.45 -7.05 16.86
C GLU A 44 -16.53 -6.67 15.83
N ASP A 45 -17.78 -6.50 16.29
CA ASP A 45 -18.92 -6.11 15.46
C ASP A 45 -19.03 -4.59 15.23
N GLU A 46 -18.20 -3.78 15.90
CA GLU A 46 -18.15 -2.33 15.71
C GLU A 46 -17.16 -1.97 14.60
N ALA A 47 -17.70 -1.56 13.45
CA ALA A 47 -16.92 -1.11 12.31
C ALA A 47 -15.93 0.01 12.69
N LEU A 48 -14.67 -0.17 12.28
CA LEU A 48 -13.61 0.81 12.48
C LEU A 48 -13.84 2.04 11.62
N LYS A 49 -13.46 3.22 12.13
CA LYS A 49 -13.55 4.45 11.32
C LYS A 49 -12.55 4.40 10.16
N PRO A 50 -12.86 5.06 9.03
CA PRO A 50 -11.92 5.19 7.90
C PRO A 50 -10.58 5.78 8.34
N GLY A 51 -9.49 5.11 7.93
CA GLY A 51 -8.12 5.58 8.14
C GLY A 51 -7.63 6.46 7.00
N GLN A 52 -6.36 6.86 7.07
CA GLN A 52 -5.71 7.78 6.12
C GLN A 52 -5.71 7.27 4.67
N ALA A 53 -5.59 5.95 4.48
CA ALA A 53 -5.57 5.30 3.17
C ALA A 53 -6.96 5.07 2.59
N PHE A 54 -8.01 5.17 3.41
CA PHE A 54 -9.35 4.71 3.05
C PHE A 54 -9.89 5.35 1.76
N PRO A 55 -9.84 6.69 1.59
CA PRO A 55 -10.37 7.32 0.37
C PRO A 55 -9.61 6.88 -0.88
N MET A 56 -8.28 6.72 -0.76
CA MET A 56 -7.43 6.26 -1.87
C MET A 56 -7.72 4.80 -2.22
N VAL A 57 -7.85 3.91 -1.23
CA VAL A 57 -8.17 2.49 -1.45
C VAL A 57 -9.54 2.33 -2.11
N LYS A 58 -10.55 3.08 -1.65
CA LYS A 58 -11.88 3.10 -2.28
C LYS A 58 -11.80 3.51 -3.74
N LYS A 59 -11.04 4.57 -4.05
CA LYS A 59 -10.83 5.04 -5.44
C LYS A 59 -10.07 4.01 -6.29
N LEU A 60 -9.01 3.38 -5.74
CA LEU A 60 -8.26 2.33 -6.43
C LEU A 60 -9.13 1.13 -6.80
N LEU A 61 -9.96 0.66 -5.87
CA LEU A 61 -10.87 -0.45 -6.12
C LEU A 61 -11.97 -0.07 -7.13
N ALA A 62 -12.49 1.16 -7.06
CA ALA A 62 -13.50 1.65 -8.00
C ALA A 62 -12.99 1.73 -9.45
N LEU A 63 -11.68 1.93 -9.67
CA LEU A 63 -11.09 1.93 -11.01
C LEU A 63 -11.27 0.59 -11.73
N ASN A 64 -11.42 -0.52 -11.01
CA ASN A 64 -11.66 -1.83 -11.64
C ASN A 64 -12.94 -1.85 -12.49
N ALA A 65 -13.93 -1.00 -12.20
CA ALA A 65 -15.14 -0.88 -13.03
C ALA A 65 -14.89 -0.16 -14.37
N GLN A 66 -13.76 0.55 -14.51
CA GLN A 66 -13.39 1.33 -15.69
C GLN A 66 -12.22 0.72 -16.46
N LEU A 67 -11.47 -0.21 -15.86
CA LEU A 67 -10.36 -0.89 -16.49
C LEU A 67 -10.87 -2.01 -17.42
N ALA A 68 -10.16 -2.25 -18.51
CA ALA A 68 -10.41 -3.40 -19.37
C ALA A 68 -10.05 -4.71 -18.64
N ASP A 69 -10.69 -5.83 -19.01
CA ASP A 69 -10.55 -7.15 -18.37
C ASP A 69 -9.10 -7.67 -18.20
N GLN A 70 -8.14 -7.07 -18.89
CA GLN A 70 -6.71 -7.44 -18.84
C GLN A 70 -5.92 -6.76 -17.71
N LEU A 71 -6.48 -5.73 -17.07
CA LEU A 71 -5.85 -4.95 -16.00
C LEU A 71 -6.76 -4.93 -14.77
N ARG A 72 -6.28 -5.48 -13.65
CA ARG A 72 -7.02 -5.47 -12.39
C ARG A 72 -6.15 -4.91 -11.27
N ILE A 73 -6.73 -4.04 -10.46
CA ILE A 73 -6.15 -3.57 -9.22
C ILE A 73 -6.66 -4.47 -8.11
N GLU A 74 -5.73 -5.01 -7.33
CA GLU A 74 -6.04 -5.81 -6.16
C GLU A 74 -5.42 -5.15 -4.94
N VAL A 75 -6.20 -5.06 -3.87
CA VAL A 75 -5.72 -4.55 -2.59
C VAL A 75 -5.65 -5.70 -1.60
N ILE A 76 -4.51 -5.82 -0.92
CA ILE A 76 -4.26 -6.83 0.12
C ILE A 76 -4.05 -6.12 1.43
N LEU A 77 -4.70 -6.61 2.48
CA LEU A 77 -4.50 -6.11 3.82
C LEU A 77 -3.31 -6.80 4.49
N LEU A 78 -2.33 -6.04 4.97
CA LEU A 78 -1.28 -6.56 5.85
C LEU A 78 -1.45 -6.00 7.26
N SER A 79 -1.46 -6.85 8.27
CA SER A 79 -1.64 -6.44 9.65
C SER A 79 -0.56 -7.03 10.54
N ARG A 80 -0.02 -6.21 11.44
CA ARG A 80 0.79 -6.69 12.56
C ARG A 80 -0.05 -7.36 13.63
N ASN A 81 -1.38 -7.26 13.57
CA ASN A 81 -2.26 -7.89 14.55
C ASN A 81 -2.21 -9.42 14.43
N SER A 82 -2.73 -10.11 15.45
CA SER A 82 -3.04 -11.54 15.34
C SER A 82 -4.28 -11.75 14.47
N ALA A 83 -4.46 -12.97 13.97
CA ALA A 83 -5.69 -13.34 13.26
C ALA A 83 -6.92 -13.19 14.16
N ASP A 84 -6.79 -13.55 15.45
CA ASP A 84 -7.87 -13.47 16.45
C ASP A 84 -8.39 -12.04 16.64
N THR A 85 -7.52 -11.03 16.52
CA THR A 85 -7.89 -9.60 16.63
C THR A 85 -8.14 -8.96 15.25
N GLY A 86 -8.07 -9.76 14.20
CA GLY A 86 -8.22 -9.36 12.81
C GLY A 86 -9.66 -9.35 12.31
N LEU A 87 -10.57 -10.06 12.96
CA LEU A 87 -11.99 -10.15 12.59
C LEU A 87 -12.65 -8.78 12.51
N ARG A 88 -12.41 -7.89 13.49
CA ARG A 88 -12.90 -6.50 13.46
C ARG A 88 -12.51 -5.75 12.19
N VAL A 89 -11.30 -5.99 11.67
CA VAL A 89 -10.82 -5.36 10.43
C VAL A 89 -11.58 -5.92 9.22
N PHE A 90 -11.81 -7.24 9.17
CA PHE A 90 -12.62 -7.85 8.12
C PHE A 90 -14.08 -7.39 8.16
N ASN A 91 -14.71 -7.35 9.34
CA ASN A 91 -16.05 -6.84 9.53
C ASN A 91 -16.15 -5.38 9.04
N SER A 92 -15.09 -4.59 9.25
CA SER A 92 -15.02 -3.23 8.72
C SER A 92 -14.89 -3.20 7.19
N ILE A 93 -14.05 -4.06 6.60
CA ILE A 93 -13.93 -4.21 5.13
C ILE A 93 -15.29 -4.54 4.51
N GLU A 94 -16.00 -5.51 5.09
CA GLU A 94 -17.34 -5.91 4.64
C GLU A 94 -18.37 -4.80 4.83
N HIS A 95 -18.38 -4.13 6.00
CA HIS A 95 -19.25 -3.00 6.30
C HIS A 95 -19.16 -1.89 5.25
N TYR A 96 -17.94 -1.60 4.77
CA TYR A 96 -17.69 -0.58 3.75
C TYR A 96 -17.74 -1.09 2.31
N GLY A 97 -17.98 -2.39 2.10
CA GLY A 97 -18.07 -2.99 0.76
C GLY A 97 -16.77 -2.89 -0.03
N LEU A 98 -15.61 -2.97 0.62
CA LEU A 98 -14.32 -2.97 -0.05
C LEU A 98 -14.02 -4.37 -0.61
N ASP A 99 -13.74 -4.48 -1.92
CA ASP A 99 -13.33 -5.74 -2.59
C ASP A 99 -11.89 -6.15 -2.21
N ILE A 100 -11.67 -6.43 -0.92
CA ILE A 100 -10.41 -6.89 -0.33
C ILE A 100 -10.62 -8.32 0.14
N THR A 101 -10.13 -9.28 -0.64
CA THR A 101 -10.36 -10.72 -0.40
C THR A 101 -9.15 -11.43 0.20
N ARG A 102 -7.97 -10.78 0.20
CA ARG A 102 -6.72 -11.33 0.76
C ARG A 102 -6.21 -10.47 1.90
N ALA A 103 -5.77 -11.13 2.97
CA ALA A 103 -5.11 -10.49 4.08
C ALA A 103 -4.04 -11.39 4.72
N ALA A 104 -3.08 -10.78 5.41
CA ALA A 104 -2.08 -11.47 6.22
C ALA A 104 -1.97 -10.84 7.60
N PHE A 105 -1.98 -11.68 8.64
CA PHE A 105 -1.85 -11.29 10.04
C PHE A 105 -0.54 -11.84 10.59
N CYS A 106 0.35 -10.94 11.01
CA CYS A 106 1.75 -11.26 11.27
C CYS A 106 2.05 -11.48 12.78
N GLY A 107 1.07 -11.31 13.67
CA GLY A 107 1.24 -11.59 15.10
C GLY A 107 2.39 -10.82 15.76
N GLY A 108 2.53 -9.55 15.41
CA GLY A 108 3.56 -8.62 15.89
C GLY A 108 4.79 -8.53 14.99
N GLN A 109 4.96 -9.46 14.05
CA GLN A 109 6.10 -9.43 13.13
C GLN A 109 5.93 -8.37 12.03
N PRO A 110 7.03 -7.80 11.50
CA PRO A 110 6.96 -6.89 10.37
C PRO A 110 6.30 -7.53 9.14
N PRO A 111 5.32 -6.86 8.50
CA PRO A 111 4.51 -7.43 7.43
C PRO A 111 5.26 -7.65 6.11
N TRP A 112 6.45 -7.07 5.95
CA TRP A 112 7.16 -7.05 4.67
C TRP A 112 7.43 -8.43 4.07
N ARG A 113 7.59 -9.47 4.90
CA ARG A 113 7.85 -10.84 4.46
C ARG A 113 6.72 -11.43 3.61
N TYR A 114 5.51 -10.93 3.79
CA TYR A 114 4.33 -11.39 3.06
C TYR A 114 4.19 -10.68 1.71
N ILE A 115 4.80 -9.51 1.54
CA ILE A 115 4.66 -8.70 0.33
C ILE A 115 5.10 -9.50 -0.91
N ASP A 116 6.28 -10.11 -0.85
CA ASP A 116 6.80 -10.93 -1.96
C ASP A 116 5.96 -12.18 -2.19
N ALA A 117 5.53 -12.84 -1.11
CA ALA A 117 4.71 -14.06 -1.18
C ALA A 117 3.33 -13.80 -1.82
N PHE A 118 2.76 -12.61 -1.61
CA PHE A 118 1.50 -12.20 -2.22
C PHE A 118 1.67 -11.60 -3.62
N GLY A 119 2.92 -11.40 -4.08
CA GLY A 119 3.23 -10.77 -5.35
C GLY A 119 2.84 -9.28 -5.38
N CYS A 120 2.96 -8.59 -4.25
CA CYS A 120 2.64 -7.16 -4.14
C CYS A 120 3.72 -6.31 -4.83
N GLN A 121 3.32 -5.35 -5.67
CA GLN A 121 4.26 -4.42 -6.31
C GLN A 121 4.47 -3.14 -5.50
N LEU A 122 3.55 -2.81 -4.60
CA LEU A 122 3.61 -1.57 -3.81
C LEU A 122 3.03 -1.82 -2.42
N PHE A 123 3.72 -1.32 -1.40
CA PHE A 123 3.23 -1.35 -0.02
C PHE A 123 3.02 0.06 0.54
N LEU A 124 1.82 0.32 1.06
CA LEU A 124 1.45 1.61 1.60
C LEU A 124 1.08 1.48 3.08
N SER A 125 1.68 2.32 3.91
CA SER A 125 1.46 2.30 5.35
C SER A 125 1.54 3.71 5.95
N ALA A 126 1.03 3.90 7.17
CA ALA A 126 0.97 5.19 7.85
C ALA A 126 2.30 5.58 8.51
N GLU A 127 3.05 4.63 9.11
CA GLU A 127 4.41 4.85 9.64
C GLU A 127 5.12 3.54 10.01
N GLY A 128 6.44 3.60 10.26
CA GLY A 128 7.26 2.52 10.82
C GLY A 128 7.60 1.36 9.88
N ASP A 129 6.58 0.78 9.23
CA ASP A 129 6.74 -0.40 8.35
C ASP A 129 7.38 -0.07 7.00
N VAL A 130 7.21 1.16 6.53
CA VAL A 130 7.70 1.61 5.22
C VAL A 130 9.23 1.53 5.16
N ARG A 131 9.92 1.99 6.20
CA ARG A 131 11.38 1.98 6.22
C ARG A 131 11.93 0.56 6.15
N VAL A 132 11.36 -0.35 6.94
CA VAL A 132 11.76 -1.76 6.96
C VAL A 132 11.49 -2.42 5.60
N ALA A 133 10.35 -2.12 4.97
CA ALA A 133 10.04 -2.62 3.64
C ALA A 133 11.06 -2.12 2.59
N LEU A 134 11.38 -0.82 2.59
CA LEU A 134 12.38 -0.23 1.70
C LEU A 134 13.77 -0.85 1.88
N ASP A 135 14.20 -1.03 3.14
CA ASP A 135 15.50 -1.65 3.46
C ASP A 135 15.59 -3.12 3.00
N ASN A 136 14.44 -3.77 2.74
CA ASN A 136 14.35 -5.13 2.21
C ASN A 136 14.02 -5.18 0.71
N GLY A 137 14.16 -4.07 -0.02
CA GLY A 137 13.99 -4.02 -1.48
C GLY A 137 12.53 -4.00 -1.95
N VAL A 138 11.58 -3.79 -1.04
CA VAL A 138 10.17 -3.63 -1.38
C VAL A 138 9.89 -2.17 -1.73
N ALA A 139 9.20 -1.93 -2.86
CA ALA A 139 8.66 -0.62 -3.17
C ALA A 139 7.56 -0.27 -2.15
N ALA A 140 7.82 0.75 -1.32
CA ALA A 140 6.91 1.16 -0.28
C ALA A 140 6.83 2.68 -0.15
N ALA A 141 5.68 3.18 0.31
CA ALA A 141 5.48 4.61 0.55
C ALA A 141 4.68 4.86 1.83
N THR A 142 5.02 5.96 2.50
CA THR A 142 4.27 6.46 3.66
C THR A 142 3.10 7.28 3.18
N LEU A 143 1.91 6.96 3.67
CA LEU A 143 0.71 7.75 3.44
C LEU A 143 0.67 8.88 4.46
N VAL A 144 0.78 10.10 3.95
CA VAL A 144 0.65 11.32 4.75
C VAL A 144 -0.67 11.95 4.36
N SER A 145 -1.70 11.81 5.20
CA SER A 145 -2.94 12.56 5.00
C SER A 145 -2.90 13.86 5.81
N LYS A 146 -3.30 14.95 5.16
CA LYS A 146 -3.79 16.15 5.85
C LYS A 146 -5.31 16.03 5.82
N ALA A 147 -5.98 16.40 6.91
CA ALA A 147 -7.44 16.47 6.95
C ALA A 147 -7.93 17.58 6.00
N THR A 148 -7.95 17.29 4.70
CA THR A 148 -8.60 18.09 3.69
C THR A 148 -9.92 17.42 3.37
N ALA A 149 -10.99 18.22 3.33
CA ALA A 149 -12.34 17.77 2.99
C ALA A 149 -12.31 16.81 1.81
N GLU A 150 -13.01 15.68 1.94
CA GLU A 150 -13.15 14.71 0.86
C GLU A 150 -13.70 15.41 -0.38
N ILE A 151 -12.87 15.53 -1.41
CA ILE A 151 -13.34 15.85 -2.75
C ILE A 151 -13.77 14.53 -3.37
N ASP A 152 -15.06 14.25 -3.25
CA ASP A 152 -15.72 13.10 -3.86
C ASP A 152 -16.05 13.38 -5.33
N ASP A 153 -15.02 13.52 -6.16
CA ASP A 153 -15.16 13.62 -7.63
C ASP A 153 -14.95 12.27 -8.33
N GLY A 154 -14.76 11.20 -7.57
CA GLY A 154 -14.42 9.87 -8.08
C GLY A 154 -13.06 9.77 -8.79
N GLN A 155 -12.27 10.84 -8.83
CA GLN A 155 -10.99 10.86 -9.54
C GLN A 155 -9.84 10.53 -8.62
N LEU A 156 -8.94 9.67 -9.11
CA LEU A 156 -7.63 9.44 -8.54
C LEU A 156 -6.60 10.24 -9.34
N ARG A 157 -5.93 11.19 -8.68
CA ARG A 157 -4.96 12.10 -9.30
C ARG A 157 -3.56 11.70 -8.85
N PHE A 158 -2.70 11.37 -9.80
CA PHE A 158 -1.30 11.10 -9.54
C PHE A 158 -0.46 12.29 -9.99
N ALA A 159 0.37 12.81 -9.10
CA ALA A 159 1.45 13.72 -9.45
C ALA A 159 2.75 12.94 -9.31
N PHE A 160 3.54 12.91 -10.38
CA PHE A 160 4.87 12.33 -10.37
C PHE A 160 5.87 13.47 -10.32
N ASP A 161 6.58 13.57 -9.21
CA ASP A 161 7.78 14.40 -9.11
C ASP A 161 8.97 13.48 -9.39
N GLY A 162 9.73 13.77 -10.43
CA GLY A 162 10.82 12.91 -10.89
C GLY A 162 12.02 13.73 -11.31
N ASP A 163 13.18 13.44 -10.72
CA ASP A 163 14.46 13.77 -11.32
C ASP A 163 14.64 12.87 -12.57
N ALA A 164 14.99 13.47 -13.70
CA ALA A 164 14.80 12.99 -15.08
C ALA A 164 15.38 11.61 -15.49
N VAL A 165 15.99 10.85 -14.58
CA VAL A 165 16.79 9.66 -14.88
C VAL A 165 15.96 8.38 -15.07
N LEU A 166 14.69 8.35 -14.63
CA LEU A 166 13.94 7.09 -14.51
C LEU A 166 12.94 6.78 -15.64
N ILE A 167 12.74 7.67 -16.62
CA ILE A 167 11.58 7.54 -17.55
C ILE A 167 11.94 6.94 -18.92
N PHE A 168 13.21 6.84 -19.31
CA PHE A 168 13.57 6.38 -20.66
C PHE A 168 14.33 5.05 -20.69
N ARG A 169 13.68 4.01 -21.25
CA ARG A 169 14.30 2.72 -21.65
C ARG A 169 15.50 2.87 -22.60
N ARG A 170 15.80 4.08 -23.08
CA ARG A 170 16.94 4.36 -23.96
C ARG A 170 18.25 4.61 -23.17
N GLY A 171 18.21 4.91 -21.87
CA GLY A 171 19.40 5.15 -21.03
C GLY A 171 19.66 4.13 -19.89
N GLY A 172 18.68 3.28 -19.56
CA GLY A 172 18.74 2.43 -18.35
C GLY A 172 19.79 1.30 -18.34
N ALA A 173 20.37 0.94 -19.48
CA ALA A 173 21.38 -0.14 -19.55
C ALA A 173 22.77 0.31 -19.05
N GLY A 174 23.13 1.58 -19.25
CA GLY A 174 24.39 2.16 -18.76
C GLY A 174 24.34 2.46 -17.26
N PHE A 175 23.21 3.01 -16.78
CA PHE A 175 22.99 3.36 -15.37
C PHE A 175 23.25 2.19 -14.41
N LYS A 176 22.73 1.00 -14.71
CA LYS A 176 22.92 -0.20 -13.86
C LYS A 176 24.38 -0.72 -13.84
N ARG A 177 25.23 -0.30 -14.78
CA ARG A 177 26.63 -0.76 -14.91
C ARG A 177 27.66 0.28 -14.46
N GLU A 178 27.40 1.57 -14.69
CA GLU A 178 28.42 2.62 -14.63
C GLU A 178 28.10 3.73 -13.60
N GLY A 179 26.92 3.66 -12.97
CA GLY A 179 26.53 4.57 -11.89
C GLY A 179 26.01 5.94 -12.34
N LEU A 180 25.70 6.79 -11.36
CA LEU A 180 25.06 8.10 -11.54
C LEU A 180 25.91 9.09 -12.35
N ASP A 181 27.22 9.13 -12.10
CA ASP A 181 28.11 10.12 -12.73
C ASP A 181 28.26 9.88 -14.24
N ALA A 182 28.33 8.61 -14.65
CA ALA A 182 28.39 8.23 -16.06
C ALA A 182 27.07 8.54 -16.80
N PHE A 183 25.94 8.39 -16.11
CA PHE A 183 24.63 8.76 -16.66
C PHE A 183 24.52 10.28 -16.86
N ALA A 184 24.91 11.08 -15.87
CA ALA A 184 24.88 12.55 -15.97
C ALA A 184 25.75 13.06 -17.12
N ALA A 185 26.96 12.51 -17.27
CA ALA A 185 27.85 12.85 -18.39
C ALA A 185 27.27 12.44 -19.76
N SER A 186 26.54 11.33 -19.82
CA SER A 186 25.88 10.87 -21.04
C SER A 186 24.67 11.73 -21.43
N GLU A 187 23.89 12.22 -20.46
CA GLU A 187 22.77 13.14 -20.70
C GLU A 187 23.28 14.51 -21.17
N ASP A 188 24.32 15.04 -20.52
CA ASP A 188 24.96 16.29 -20.92
C ASP A 188 25.52 16.22 -22.35
N ALA A 189 26.07 15.06 -22.75
CA ALA A 189 26.58 14.83 -24.10
C ALA A 189 25.46 14.66 -25.15
N ALA A 190 24.27 14.20 -24.74
CA ALA A 190 23.11 13.98 -25.62
C ALA A 190 22.15 15.18 -25.68
N ARG A 191 22.48 16.29 -25.02
CA ARG A 191 21.60 17.45 -24.83
C ARG A 191 21.08 18.09 -26.13
N ASP A 192 21.81 17.93 -27.23
CA ASP A 192 21.50 18.54 -28.53
C ASP A 192 21.12 17.52 -29.62
N ASP A 193 20.89 16.24 -29.27
CA ASP A 193 20.41 15.21 -30.21
C ASP A 193 18.87 15.07 -30.09
N PRO A 194 18.09 15.42 -31.14
CA PRO A 194 16.62 15.48 -31.06
C PRO A 194 15.90 14.14 -30.93
#